data_AF-A0A498QK45-F1
#
_entry.id   AF-A0A498QK45-F1
#
_cell.length_a   1.000
_cell.length_b   1.000
_cell.length_c   1.000
_cell.angle_alpha   90.00
_cell.angle_beta   90.00
_cell.angle_gamma   90.00
#
_symmetry.space_group_name_H-M   'P 1'
#
loop_
_entity.id
_entity.type
_entity.pdbx_description
1 polymer ?
#
loop_
_entity_poly.entity_id
_entity_poly.type
_entity_poly.pdbx_seq_one_letter_code
_entity_poly.pdbx_strand_id
1 'polypeptide(L)'
;MTVAIRSATAGGGIAVFGPACSSCPLAAQCTGSAGGRTITISRYEAELTRARTTQADPAWVADYKATRPKVERKIGHLMRRRHGGRRARVRGLTNVAADFSLLAAAINLARLGVLGIHRADGNWAAATT
;
A
#
# COMPACT_ATOMS: atom_id res chain seq x y z
N MET A 1 19.25 -27.22 2.17
CA MET A 1 19.43 -26.87 3.60
C MET A 1 18.22 -26.10 4.08
N THR A 2 17.73 -26.41 5.29
CA THR A 2 16.55 -25.78 5.90
C THR A 2 16.90 -25.32 7.31
N VAL A 3 16.36 -24.19 7.75
CA VAL A 3 16.47 -23.72 9.14
C VAL A 3 15.05 -23.47 9.68
N ALA A 4 14.84 -23.75 10.95
CA ALA A 4 13.57 -23.48 11.60
C ALA A 4 13.33 -21.97 11.72
N ILE A 5 12.07 -21.54 11.55
CA ILE A 5 11.65 -20.17 11.79
C ILE A 5 11.44 -20.01 13.29
N ARG A 6 12.13 -19.05 13.90
CA ARG A 6 11.88 -18.64 15.28
C ARG A 6 10.73 -17.64 15.29
N SER A 7 9.61 -18.00 15.88
CA SER A 7 8.43 -17.14 15.96
C SER A 7 8.69 -15.89 16.80
N ALA A 8 8.17 -14.74 16.37
CA ALA A 8 8.18 -13.50 17.15
C ALA A 8 6.87 -13.33 17.92
N THR A 9 6.92 -12.72 19.11
CA THR A 9 5.75 -12.50 19.98
C THR A 9 4.65 -11.68 19.30
N ALA A 10 5.01 -10.73 18.44
CA ALA A 10 4.06 -9.88 17.70
C ALA A 10 3.55 -10.51 16.38
N GLY A 11 3.86 -11.79 16.14
CA GLY A 11 3.63 -12.50 14.88
C GLY A 11 4.80 -12.39 13.90
N GLY A 12 4.85 -13.31 12.94
CA GLY A 12 5.99 -13.47 12.02
C GLY A 12 7.12 -14.26 12.67
N GLY A 13 8.36 -14.02 12.25
CA GLY A 13 9.51 -14.72 12.80
C GLY A 13 10.84 -14.40 12.11
N ILE A 14 11.89 -15.11 12.52
CA ILE A 14 13.25 -14.94 12.00
C ILE A 14 13.86 -16.31 11.69
N ALA A 15 14.38 -16.45 10.48
CA ALA A 15 15.20 -17.59 10.05
C ALA A 15 16.67 -17.16 9.95
N VAL A 16 17.55 -17.79 10.73
CA VAL A 16 19.00 -17.49 10.73
C VAL A 16 19.76 -18.63 10.11
N PHE A 17 20.45 -18.33 9.02
CA PHE A 17 21.22 -19.28 8.23
C PHE A 17 22.72 -19.21 8.52
N GLY A 18 23.19 -18.43 9.50
CA GLY A 18 24.64 -18.29 9.79
C GLY A 18 25.42 -19.62 9.77
N PRO A 19 25.06 -20.61 10.61
CA PRO A 19 25.70 -21.93 10.60
C PRO A 19 25.51 -22.71 9.28
N ALA A 20 24.41 -22.43 8.58
CA ALA A 20 24.06 -23.03 7.29
C ALA A 20 24.83 -22.43 6.11
N CYS A 21 25.27 -21.19 6.23
CA CYS A 21 25.93 -20.47 5.15
C CYS A 21 27.37 -20.93 4.93
N SER A 22 28.05 -21.45 5.96
CA SER A 22 29.47 -21.85 5.87
C SER A 22 29.72 -22.99 4.87
N SER A 23 28.78 -23.90 4.71
CA SER A 23 28.85 -25.03 3.77
C SER A 23 28.00 -24.82 2.51
N CYS A 24 27.37 -23.66 2.36
CA CYS A 24 26.46 -23.39 1.25
C CYS A 24 27.25 -22.94 0.00
N PRO A 25 27.21 -23.69 -1.11
CA PRO A 25 27.97 -23.34 -2.34
C PRO A 25 27.49 -22.03 -2.98
N LEU A 26 26.27 -21.57 -2.64
CA LEU A 26 25.69 -20.33 -3.13
C LEU A 26 25.92 -19.13 -2.19
N ALA A 27 26.61 -19.31 -1.06
CA ALA A 27 26.75 -18.27 -0.03
C ALA A 27 27.33 -16.97 -0.60
N ALA A 28 28.38 -17.07 -1.43
CA ALA A 28 29.04 -15.92 -2.06
C ALA A 28 28.11 -15.09 -2.96
N GLN A 29 27.07 -15.69 -3.54
CA GLN A 29 26.06 -14.99 -4.35
C GLN A 29 24.85 -14.53 -3.52
N CYS A 30 24.66 -15.09 -2.34
CA CYS A 30 23.44 -14.94 -1.53
C CYS A 30 23.54 -13.84 -0.47
N THR A 31 24.71 -13.65 0.15
CA THR A 31 24.94 -12.64 1.19
C THR A 31 26.41 -12.28 1.33
N GLY A 32 26.70 -11.00 1.58
CA GLY A 32 28.04 -10.52 1.97
C GLY A 32 28.28 -10.48 3.49
N SER A 33 27.30 -10.91 4.30
CA SER A 33 27.40 -10.89 5.75
C SER A 33 28.31 -12.02 6.26
N ALA A 34 29.31 -11.67 7.07
CA ALA A 34 30.18 -12.65 7.74
C ALA A 34 29.38 -13.58 8.69
N GLY A 35 28.27 -13.10 9.26
CA GLY A 35 27.37 -13.90 10.09
C GLY A 35 26.36 -14.74 9.30
N GLY A 36 26.46 -14.76 7.97
CA GLY A 36 25.51 -15.39 7.06
C GLY A 36 24.18 -14.64 6.94
N ARG A 37 23.22 -15.28 6.27
CA ARG A 37 21.93 -14.66 5.92
C ARG A 37 20.91 -14.79 7.05
N THR A 38 20.22 -13.70 7.33
CA THR A 38 19.05 -13.67 8.21
C THR A 38 17.85 -13.20 7.41
N ILE A 39 16.74 -13.94 7.50
CA ILE A 39 15.48 -13.58 6.86
C ILE A 39 14.47 -13.27 7.94
N THR A 40 13.95 -12.03 7.91
CA THR A 40 12.84 -11.60 8.76
C THR A 40 11.53 -11.86 8.03
N ILE A 41 10.61 -12.52 8.71
CA ILE A 41 9.27 -12.85 8.23
C ILE A 41 8.30 -11.90 8.92
N SER A 42 7.59 -11.12 8.12
CA SER A 42 6.60 -10.17 8.62
C SER A 42 5.45 -10.90 9.32
N ARG A 43 4.84 -10.26 10.32
CA ARG A 43 3.55 -10.70 10.87
C ARG A 43 2.43 -10.75 9.83
N TYR A 44 2.63 -10.07 8.69
CA TYR A 44 1.70 -10.00 7.57
C TYR A 44 2.12 -10.88 6.37
N GLU A 45 2.99 -11.87 6.56
CA GLU A 45 3.49 -12.68 5.44
C GLU A 45 2.36 -13.42 4.72
N ALA A 46 1.31 -13.82 5.44
CA ALA A 46 0.14 -14.46 4.85
C ALA A 46 -0.60 -13.50 3.89
N GLU A 47 -0.80 -12.25 4.31
CA GLU A 47 -1.40 -11.18 3.50
C GLU A 47 -0.57 -10.89 2.26
N LEU A 48 0.76 -10.80 2.42
CA LEU A 48 1.69 -10.57 1.33
C LEU A 48 1.67 -11.74 0.33
N THR A 49 1.61 -12.98 0.82
CA THR A 49 1.53 -14.18 -0.02
C THR A 49 0.22 -14.23 -0.79
N ARG A 50 -0.92 -13.94 -0.15
CA ARG A 50 -2.22 -13.83 -0.82
C ARG A 50 -2.17 -12.75 -1.91
N ALA A 51 -1.66 -11.56 -1.60
CA ALA A 51 -1.54 -10.47 -2.55
C ALA A 51 -0.66 -10.85 -3.76
N ARG A 52 0.50 -11.47 -3.55
CA ARG A 52 1.37 -11.95 -4.64
C ARG A 52 0.69 -13.01 -5.50
N THR A 53 -0.08 -13.90 -4.88
CA THR A 53 -0.84 -14.95 -5.59
C THR A 53 -1.91 -14.32 -6.48
N THR A 54 -2.70 -13.38 -5.94
CA THR A 54 -3.69 -12.63 -6.73
C THR A 54 -3.04 -11.82 -7.85
N GLN A 55 -1.87 -11.22 -7.60
CA GLN A 55 -1.12 -10.44 -8.57
C GLN A 55 -0.55 -11.25 -9.74
N ALA A 56 -0.53 -12.58 -9.66
CA ALA A 56 -0.12 -13.43 -10.78
C ALA A 56 -1.17 -13.49 -11.89
N ASP A 57 -2.43 -13.15 -11.60
CA ASP A 57 -3.51 -13.10 -12.59
C ASP A 57 -3.30 -11.91 -13.57
N PRO A 58 -3.13 -12.17 -14.89
CA PRO A 58 -2.99 -11.12 -15.89
C PRO A 58 -4.17 -10.12 -15.92
N ALA A 59 -5.40 -10.59 -15.65
CA ALA A 59 -6.58 -9.72 -15.62
C ALA A 59 -6.51 -8.75 -14.43
N TRP A 60 -6.10 -9.24 -13.26
CA TRP A 60 -5.84 -8.40 -12.10
C TRP A 60 -4.77 -7.35 -12.39
N VAL A 61 -3.67 -7.74 -13.03
CA VAL A 61 -2.56 -6.82 -13.37
C VAL A 61 -3.03 -5.74 -14.35
N ALA A 62 -3.83 -6.11 -15.35
CA ALA A 62 -4.37 -5.17 -16.32
C ALA A 62 -5.29 -4.14 -15.64
N ASP A 63 -6.23 -4.58 -14.80
CA ASP A 63 -7.13 -3.70 -14.05
C ASP A 63 -6.35 -2.78 -13.10
N TYR A 64 -5.41 -3.33 -12.32
CA TYR A 64 -4.58 -2.55 -11.42
C TYR A 64 -3.78 -1.46 -12.17
N LYS A 65 -3.18 -1.79 -13.31
CA LYS A 65 -2.45 -0.80 -14.14
C LYS A 65 -3.37 0.25 -14.73
N ALA A 66 -4.59 -0.11 -15.14
CA ALA A 66 -5.57 0.83 -15.69
C ALA A 66 -6.09 1.83 -14.63
N THR A 67 -6.22 1.39 -13.38
CA THR A 67 -6.82 2.18 -12.30
C THR A 67 -5.79 2.94 -11.46
N ARG A 68 -4.63 2.34 -11.16
CA ARG A 68 -3.61 2.90 -10.26
C ARG A 68 -3.23 4.36 -10.57
N PRO A 69 -2.94 4.76 -11.83
CA PRO A 69 -2.56 6.15 -12.11
C PRO A 69 -3.63 7.17 -11.71
N LYS A 70 -4.92 6.79 -11.78
CA LYS A 70 -6.04 7.65 -11.38
C LYS A 70 -6.08 7.78 -9.85
N VAL A 71 -5.94 6.66 -9.13
CA VAL A 71 -5.95 6.61 -7.67
C VAL A 71 -4.77 7.38 -7.07
N GLU A 72 -3.55 7.08 -7.51
CA GLU A 72 -2.32 7.71 -7.01
C GLU A 72 -2.32 9.23 -7.24
N ARG A 73 -2.86 9.68 -8.38
CA ARG A 73 -3.03 11.11 -8.66
C ARG A 73 -3.98 11.78 -7.67
N LYS A 74 -5.07 11.11 -7.29
CA LYS A 74 -6.02 11.65 -6.29
C LYS A 74 -5.43 11.65 -4.89
N ILE A 75 -4.67 10.63 -4.53
CA ILE A 75 -3.88 10.63 -3.28
C ILE A 75 -2.89 11.81 -3.30
N GLY A 76 -2.14 12.01 -4.38
CA GLY A 76 -1.26 13.16 -4.55
C GLY A 76 -1.99 14.49 -4.36
N HIS A 77 -3.20 14.62 -4.91
CA HIS A 77 -4.01 15.82 -4.73
C HIS A 77 -4.42 16.05 -3.27
N LEU A 78 -4.78 14.99 -2.54
CA LEU A 78 -5.12 15.05 -1.11
C LEU A 78 -3.91 15.43 -0.26
N MET A 79 -2.72 14.95 -0.64
CA MET A 79 -1.52 15.07 0.19
C MET A 79 -0.72 16.36 -0.09
N ARG A 80 -0.91 17.04 -1.23
CA ARG A 80 0.00 18.14 -1.63
C ARG A 80 -0.09 19.44 -0.81
N ARG A 81 -1.21 19.72 -0.12
CA ARG A 81 -1.40 20.99 0.61
C ARG A 81 -1.04 20.86 2.10
N ARG A 82 -0.64 21.99 2.72
CA ARG A 82 -0.28 22.09 4.16
C ARG A 82 -1.40 21.59 5.10
N HIS A 83 -2.65 21.83 4.72
CA HIS A 83 -3.84 21.31 5.39
C HIS A 83 -4.47 20.13 4.62
N GLY A 84 -3.64 19.29 4.00
CA GLY A 84 -4.05 18.07 3.32
C GLY A 84 -4.00 16.83 4.23
N GLY A 85 -4.19 15.65 3.64
CA GLY A 85 -4.36 14.39 4.36
C GLY A 85 -3.08 13.78 4.95
N ARG A 86 -1.93 14.47 4.90
CA ARG A 86 -0.62 13.93 5.30
C ARG A 86 -0.48 13.76 6.81
N ARG A 87 -1.19 14.57 7.60
CA ARG A 87 -1.11 14.57 9.06
C ARG A 87 -2.50 14.73 9.64
N ALA A 88 -2.82 13.92 10.66
CA ALA A 88 -4.02 14.11 11.44
C ALA A 88 -3.94 15.46 12.17
N ARG A 89 -4.99 16.28 12.03
CA ARG A 89 -5.11 17.60 12.68
C ARG A 89 -5.82 17.54 14.03
N VAL A 90 -6.61 16.48 14.22
CA VAL A 90 -7.47 16.26 15.36
C VAL A 90 -7.08 14.95 16.04
N ARG A 91 -7.50 14.80 17.30
CA ARG A 91 -7.25 13.58 18.10
C ARG A 91 -8.49 12.69 18.11
N GLY A 92 -8.26 11.38 18.16
CA GLY A 92 -9.30 10.35 18.16
C GLY A 92 -9.66 9.88 16.74
N LEU A 93 -9.79 8.56 16.55
CA LEU A 93 -10.00 7.95 15.24
C LEU A 93 -11.27 8.46 14.55
N THR A 94 -12.37 8.62 15.30
CA THR A 94 -13.64 9.15 14.78
C THR A 94 -13.47 10.55 14.20
N ASN A 95 -12.80 11.44 14.92
CA ASN A 95 -12.58 12.81 14.47
C ASN A 95 -11.65 12.86 13.27
N VAL A 96 -10.59 12.05 13.27
CA VAL A 96 -9.66 11.94 12.13
C VAL A 96 -10.38 11.42 10.89
N ALA A 97 -11.25 10.42 11.04
CA ALA A 97 -12.05 9.89 9.94
C ALA A 97 -13.01 10.94 9.38
N ALA A 98 -13.69 11.70 10.23
CA ALA A 98 -14.57 12.80 9.81
C ALA A 98 -13.79 13.91 9.06
N ASP A 99 -12.67 14.35 9.62
CA ASP A 99 -11.80 15.37 9.02
C ASP A 99 -11.27 14.94 7.64
N PHE A 100 -10.83 13.68 7.52
CA PHE A 100 -10.33 13.12 6.27
C PHE A 100 -11.45 12.92 5.23
N SER A 101 -12.64 12.52 5.67
CA SER A 101 -13.81 12.37 4.79
C SER A 101 -14.25 13.71 4.21
N LEU A 102 -14.24 14.77 5.01
CA LEU A 102 -14.53 16.13 4.55
C LEU A 102 -13.50 16.61 3.52
N LEU A 103 -12.22 16.34 3.76
CA LEU A 103 -11.16 16.64 2.79
C LEU A 103 -11.38 15.89 1.46
N ALA A 104 -11.71 14.59 1.52
CA ALA A 104 -12.00 13.79 0.33
C ALA A 104 -13.21 14.33 -0.45
N ALA A 105 -14.29 14.69 0.25
CA ALA A 105 -15.47 15.30 -0.35
C ALA A 105 -15.13 16.62 -1.05
N ALA A 106 -14.34 17.50 -0.42
CA ALA A 106 -13.92 18.77 -1.00
C ALA A 106 -13.09 18.58 -2.28
N ILE A 107 -12.18 17.59 -2.31
CA ILE A 107 -11.39 17.28 -3.51
C ILE A 107 -12.26 16.70 -4.64
N ASN A 108 -13.25 15.87 -4.30
CA ASN A 108 -14.20 15.34 -5.28
C ASN A 108 -15.06 16.46 -5.87
N LEU A 109 -15.59 17.35 -5.03
CA LEU A 109 -16.36 18.51 -5.48
C LEU A 109 -15.53 19.44 -6.37
N ALA A 110 -14.27 19.72 -6.00
CA ALA A 110 -13.37 20.51 -6.84
C ALA A 110 -13.12 19.84 -8.21
N ARG A 111 -13.05 18.50 -8.26
CA ARG A 111 -12.94 17.78 -9.55
C ARG A 111 -14.22 17.89 -10.36
N LEU A 112 -15.39 17.75 -9.73
CA LEU A 112 -16.69 17.91 -10.39
C LEU A 112 -16.83 19.32 -10.97
N GLY A 113 -16.36 20.35 -10.26
CA GLY A 113 -16.26 21.72 -10.79
C GLY A 113 -15.42 21.81 -12.08
N VAL A 114 -14.25 21.19 -12.10
CA VAL A 114 -13.40 21.11 -13.32
C VAL A 114 -14.09 20.34 -14.45
N LEU A 115 -14.92 19.35 -14.12
CA LEU A 115 -15.72 18.59 -15.09
C LEU A 115 -17.03 19.30 -15.46
N GLY A 116 -17.23 20.56 -15.08
CA GLY A 116 -18.44 21.31 -15.44
C GLY A 116 -19.71 20.73 -14.80
N ILE A 117 -19.66 20.44 -13.50
CA ILE A 117 -20.87 20.02 -12.77
C ILE A 117 -21.97 21.08 -12.89
N HIS A 118 -23.14 20.64 -13.32
CA HIS A 118 -24.32 21.46 -13.53
C HIS A 118 -25.58 20.67 -13.17
N ARG A 119 -26.71 21.38 -13.09
CA ARG A 119 -28.02 20.78 -12.82
C ARG A 119 -28.79 20.63 -14.12
N ALA A 120 -29.25 19.42 -14.42
CA ALA A 120 -30.04 19.08 -15.60
C ALA A 120 -31.20 18.17 -15.18
N ASP A 121 -32.43 18.52 -15.57
CA ASP A 121 -33.66 17.76 -15.25
C ASP A 121 -33.81 17.40 -13.76
N GLY A 122 -33.45 18.34 -12.88
CA GLY A 122 -33.50 18.14 -11.42
C GLY A 122 -32.34 17.32 -10.84
N ASN A 123 -31.47 16.73 -11.68
CA ASN A 123 -30.32 15.93 -11.29
C ASN A 123 -29.00 16.68 -11.47
N TRP A 124 -27.93 16.18 -10.83
CA TRP A 124 -26.57 16.66 -11.05
C TRP A 124 -25.90 15.87 -12.18
N ALA A 125 -25.34 16.58 -13.16
CA ALA A 125 -24.58 16.02 -14.26
C ALA A 125 -23.20 16.70 -14.36
N ALA A 126 -22.22 16.02 -14.95
CA ALA A 126 -20.94 16.60 -15.34
C ALA A 126 -20.90 16.75 -16.87
N ALA A 127 -20.15 17.73 -17.38
CA ALA A 127 -19.96 17.90 -18.81
C ALA A 127 -19.34 16.62 -19.42
N THR A 128 -19.95 16.14 -20.50
CA THR A 128 -19.41 15.03 -21.28
C THR A 128 -18.36 15.60 -22.23
N THR A 129 -17.11 15.27 -22.01
CA THR A 129 -16.02 15.43 -23.01
C THR A 129 -15.87 14.18 -23.83
#